data_AF-A0A2M9MAX8-F1
#
_entry.id   AF-A0A2M9MAX8-F1
#
_cell.length_a   1.000
_cell.length_b   1.000
_cell.length_c   1.000
_cell.angle_alpha   90.00
_cell.angle_beta   90.00
_cell.angle_gamma   90.00
#
_symmetry.space_group_name_H-M   'P 1'
#
loop_
_entity.id
_entity.type
_entity.pdbx_description
1 polymer ?
#
loop_
_entity_poly.entity_id
_entity_poly.type
_entity_poly.pdbx_seq_one_letter_code
_entity_poly.pdbx_strand_id
1 'polypeptide(L)'
;MSTAETTTRDEHRWQLRTAEVLTRLLKHGIDAELPALMWTVASNGTLIGEASVLQPNTDRRAAFEAWAQLLGRYGRRWPEHDRMNGGTHLHLVFSYPTNRGDVKGAIRADLDPADSDQ
;
A
#
# COMPACT_ATOMS: atom_id res chain seq x y z
N MET A 1 21.10 14.90 21.27
CA MET A 1 20.95 13.72 20.39
C MET A 1 21.37 14.14 19.00
N SER A 2 22.47 13.58 18.47
CA SER A 2 22.95 13.91 17.12
C SER A 2 22.02 13.26 16.10
N THR A 3 21.28 14.06 15.33
CA THR A 3 20.58 13.61 14.13
C THR A 3 21.64 13.40 13.06
N ALA A 4 22.13 12.16 12.93
CA ALA A 4 22.96 11.81 11.78
C ALA A 4 22.20 12.20 10.50
N GLU A 5 22.82 13.00 9.66
CA GLU A 5 22.24 13.48 8.41
C GLU A 5 21.98 12.27 7.50
N THR A 6 20.74 12.10 7.06
CA THR A 6 20.38 11.04 6.10
C THR A 6 21.15 11.27 4.80
N THR A 7 21.98 10.31 4.40
CA THR A 7 22.73 10.43 3.16
C THR A 7 21.93 9.86 1.98
N THR A 8 22.21 10.32 0.76
CA THR A 8 21.68 9.71 -0.48
C THR A 8 21.99 8.22 -0.59
N ARG A 9 23.10 7.76 0.01
CA ARG A 9 23.42 6.33 0.10
C ARG A 9 22.42 5.59 0.99
N ASP A 10 21.96 6.20 2.08
CA ASP A 10 20.97 5.60 2.97
C ASP A 10 19.61 5.53 2.30
N GLU A 11 19.18 6.57 1.60
CA GLU A 11 17.94 6.57 0.80
C GLU A 11 17.93 5.43 -0.22
N HIS A 12 18.98 5.28 -1.03
CA HIS A 12 19.09 4.18 -1.97
C HIS A 12 19.08 2.80 -1.28
N ARG A 13 19.74 2.67 -0.12
CA ARG A 13 19.70 1.43 0.67
C ARG A 13 18.28 1.12 1.17
N TRP A 14 17.52 2.14 1.55
CA TRP A 14 16.13 1.99 2.00
C TRP A 14 15.22 1.58 0.84
N GLN A 15 15.37 2.24 -0.31
CA GLN A 15 14.64 1.91 -1.53
C GLN A 15 14.93 0.47 -1.99
N LEU A 16 16.19 0.04 -1.98
CA LEU A 16 16.58 -1.33 -2.34
C LEU A 16 15.91 -2.37 -1.43
N ARG A 17 15.94 -2.16 -0.10
CA ARG A 17 15.23 -3.05 0.84
C ARG A 17 13.73 -3.08 0.60
N THR A 18 13.15 -1.94 0.25
CA THR A 18 11.72 -1.82 -0.05
C THR A 18 11.37 -2.55 -1.35
N ALA A 19 12.24 -2.48 -2.36
CA ALA A 19 12.08 -3.21 -3.62
C ALA A 19 12.19 -4.74 -3.43
N GLU A 20 13.03 -5.20 -2.51
CA GLU A 20 13.08 -6.61 -2.10
C GLU A 20 11.75 -7.06 -1.47
N VAL A 21 11.15 -6.24 -0.60
CA VAL A 21 9.82 -6.50 -0.02
C VAL A 21 8.73 -6.48 -1.10
N LEU A 22 8.73 -5.48 -1.99
CA LEU A 22 7.80 -5.41 -3.12
C LEU A 22 7.87 -6.69 -3.96
N THR A 23 9.07 -7.18 -4.27
CA THR A 23 9.26 -8.44 -5.01
C THR A 23 8.59 -9.63 -4.30
N ARG A 24 8.69 -9.71 -2.98
CA ARG A 24 8.01 -10.77 -2.19
C ARG A 24 6.50 -10.62 -2.20
N LEU A 25 5.99 -9.40 -2.06
CA LEU A 25 4.57 -9.12 -2.13
C LEU A 25 3.99 -9.46 -3.51
N LEU A 26 4.69 -9.12 -4.60
CA LEU A 26 4.28 -9.49 -5.95
C LEU A 26 4.22 -11.01 -6.14
N LYS A 27 5.18 -11.77 -5.58
CA LYS A 27 5.13 -13.23 -5.58
C LYS A 27 3.91 -13.77 -4.82
N HIS A 28 3.63 -13.24 -3.63
CA HIS A 28 2.41 -13.59 -2.90
C HIS A 28 1.13 -13.22 -3.67
N GLY A 29 1.14 -12.09 -4.38
CA GLY A 29 0.06 -11.69 -5.25
C GLY A 29 -0.16 -12.66 -6.40
N ILE A 30 0.90 -13.18 -7.02
CA ILE A 30 0.82 -14.23 -8.04
C ILE A 30 0.24 -15.51 -7.45
N ASP A 31 0.80 -15.99 -6.33
CA ASP A 31 0.40 -17.27 -5.70
C ASP A 31 -1.05 -17.26 -5.22
N ALA A 32 -1.56 -16.10 -4.80
CA ALA A 32 -2.92 -15.92 -4.29
C ALA A 32 -3.86 -15.26 -5.33
N GLU A 33 -3.43 -15.13 -6.59
CA GLU A 33 -4.20 -14.54 -7.70
C GLU A 33 -4.80 -13.16 -7.35
N LEU A 34 -4.04 -12.32 -6.63
CA LEU A 34 -4.49 -11.00 -6.21
C LEU A 34 -4.46 -10.00 -7.37
N PRO A 35 -5.44 -9.08 -7.46
CA PRO A 35 -5.38 -7.99 -8.41
C PRO A 35 -4.10 -7.16 -8.26
N ALA A 36 -3.47 -6.81 -9.38
CA ALA A 36 -2.26 -6.01 -9.36
C ALA A 36 -2.56 -4.57 -8.89
N LEU A 37 -1.78 -4.09 -7.91
CA LEU A 37 -1.79 -2.68 -7.51
C LEU A 37 -0.72 -1.90 -8.26
N MET A 38 -0.89 -0.58 -8.38
CA MET A 38 0.21 0.30 -8.71
C MET A 38 1.07 0.51 -7.47
N TRP A 39 2.35 0.13 -7.53
CA TRP A 39 3.28 0.23 -6.40
C TRP A 39 4.24 1.40 -6.56
N THR A 40 4.53 2.10 -5.46
CA THR A 40 5.55 3.15 -5.36
C THR A 40 6.52 2.85 -4.23
N VAL A 41 7.83 2.94 -4.52
CA VAL A 41 8.92 2.87 -3.54
C VAL A 41 9.43 4.30 -3.30
N ALA A 42 9.05 4.90 -2.18
CA ALA A 42 9.45 6.27 -1.84
C ALA A 42 10.93 6.36 -1.42
N SER A 43 11.56 7.54 -1.54
CA SER A 43 12.97 7.77 -1.16
C SER A 43 13.27 7.45 0.31
N ASN A 44 12.28 7.62 1.19
CA ASN A 44 12.38 7.26 2.60
C ASN A 44 12.19 5.75 2.88
N GLY A 45 12.06 4.92 1.84
CA GLY A 45 11.83 3.48 1.97
C GLY A 45 10.40 3.07 2.35
N THR A 46 9.42 3.95 2.16
CA THR A 46 8.01 3.59 2.32
C THR A 46 7.49 2.90 1.06
N LEU A 47 6.75 1.81 1.22
CA LEU A 47 6.06 1.13 0.12
C LEU A 47 4.58 1.54 0.07
N ILE A 48 4.10 2.01 -1.08
CA ILE A 48 2.71 2.44 -1.25
C ILE A 48 2.07 1.61 -2.36
N GLY A 49 0.96 0.93 -2.08
CA GLY A 49 0.12 0.25 -3.05
C GLY A 49 -1.17 1.02 -3.31
N GLU A 50 -1.47 1.29 -4.57
CA GLU A 50 -2.63 2.05 -5.01
C GLU A 50 -3.57 1.15 -5.81
N ALA A 51 -4.78 0.94 -5.29
CA ALA A 51 -5.87 0.26 -5.99
C ALA A 51 -6.73 1.21 -6.83
N SER A 52 -6.62 2.53 -6.63
CA SER A 52 -7.46 3.53 -7.33
C SER A 52 -7.24 3.57 -8.84
N VAL A 53 -6.15 2.96 -9.34
CA VAL A 53 -5.88 2.84 -10.77
C VAL A 53 -6.78 1.80 -11.45
N LEU A 54 -7.45 0.94 -10.68
CA LEU A 54 -8.31 -0.12 -11.20
C LEU A 54 -9.68 0.45 -11.57
N GLN A 55 -10.27 -0.15 -12.60
CA GLN A 55 -11.63 0.10 -13.04
C GLN A 55 -12.31 -1.22 -13.32
N PRO A 56 -13.59 -1.40 -12.98
CA PRO A 56 -14.50 -0.44 -12.33
C PRO A 56 -14.28 -0.24 -10.81
N ASN A 57 -15.11 0.61 -10.19
CA ASN A 57 -15.07 0.95 -8.76
C ASN A 57 -15.13 -0.28 -7.82
N THR A 58 -15.87 -1.32 -8.23
CA THR A 58 -15.97 -2.60 -7.51
C THR A 58 -14.62 -3.31 -7.40
N ASP A 59 -13.79 -3.21 -8.44
CA ASP A 59 -12.48 -3.86 -8.50
C ASP A 59 -11.48 -3.17 -7.57
N ARG A 60 -11.62 -1.84 -7.38
CA ARG A 60 -10.80 -1.08 -6.41
C ARG A 60 -11.04 -1.57 -4.98
N ARG A 61 -12.30 -1.72 -4.57
CA ARG A 61 -12.64 -2.23 -3.23
C ARG A 61 -12.20 -3.68 -3.08
N ALA A 62 -12.52 -4.55 -4.04
CA ALA A 62 -12.14 -5.96 -4.00
C ALA A 62 -10.62 -6.14 -3.90
N ALA A 63 -9.84 -5.41 -4.71
CA ALA A 63 -8.38 -5.41 -4.65
C ALA A 63 -7.86 -4.94 -3.30
N PHE A 64 -8.40 -3.82 -2.78
CA PHE A 64 -8.02 -3.32 -1.45
C PHE A 64 -8.26 -4.37 -0.36
N GLU A 65 -9.45 -4.97 -0.32
CA GLU A 65 -9.81 -5.97 0.70
C GLU A 65 -8.92 -7.21 0.63
N ALA A 66 -8.65 -7.72 -0.58
CA ALA A 66 -7.81 -8.90 -0.77
C ALA A 66 -6.36 -8.66 -0.31
N TRP A 67 -5.79 -7.50 -0.66
CA TRP A 67 -4.47 -7.10 -0.17
C TRP A 67 -4.46 -6.79 1.33
N ALA A 68 -5.53 -6.20 1.86
CA ALA A 68 -5.68 -5.92 3.28
C ALA A 68 -5.73 -7.21 4.10
N GLN A 69 -6.35 -8.27 3.58
CA GLN A 69 -6.37 -9.59 4.21
C GLN A 69 -4.95 -10.19 4.28
N LEU A 70 -4.19 -10.13 3.18
CA LEU A 70 -2.81 -10.62 3.14
C LEU A 70 -1.90 -9.87 4.13
N LEU A 71 -2.02 -8.54 4.15
CA LEU A 71 -1.15 -7.64 4.92
C LEU A 71 -1.63 -7.40 6.36
N GLY A 72 -2.85 -7.78 6.69
CA GLY A 72 -3.50 -7.48 7.98
C GLY A 72 -2.72 -7.98 9.19
N ARG A 73 -1.97 -9.08 9.05
CA ARG A 73 -1.09 -9.60 10.12
C ARG A 73 0.10 -8.69 10.45
N TYR A 74 0.43 -7.76 9.56
CA TYR A 74 1.54 -6.82 9.69
C TYR A 74 1.06 -5.37 9.85
N GLY A 75 -0.24 -5.14 9.91
CA GLY A 75 -0.80 -3.82 9.72
C GLY A 75 -2.10 -3.56 10.48
N ARG A 76 -2.59 -2.35 10.29
CA ARG A 76 -3.85 -1.88 10.85
C ARG A 76 -4.63 -1.14 9.78
N ARG A 77 -5.85 -1.61 9.52
CA ARG A 77 -6.83 -0.87 8.74
C ARG A 77 -7.29 0.36 9.51
N TRP A 78 -7.34 1.50 8.83
CA TRP A 78 -7.90 2.73 9.39
C TRP A 78 -9.41 2.78 9.09
N PRO A 79 -10.20 3.53 9.89
CA PRO A 79 -11.58 3.80 9.54
C PRO A 79 -11.71 4.35 8.12
N GLU A 80 -12.80 4.00 7.44
CA GLU A 80 -13.09 4.59 6.13
C GLU A 80 -13.32 6.09 6.30
N HIS A 81 -12.85 6.89 5.34
CA HIS A 81 -13.00 8.34 5.38
C HIS A 81 -13.81 8.80 4.18
N ASP A 82 -14.86 9.58 4.44
CA ASP A 82 -15.60 10.25 3.39
C ASP A 82 -14.74 11.34 2.75
N ARG A 83 -14.72 11.35 1.42
CA ARG A 83 -14.06 12.36 0.62
C ARG A 83 -15.04 13.48 0.32
N MET A 84 -14.51 14.69 0.07
CA MET A 84 -15.34 15.86 -0.24
C MET A 84 -16.24 15.68 -1.47
N ASN A 85 -15.90 14.77 -2.38
CA ASN A 85 -16.70 14.45 -3.58
C ASN A 85 -17.78 13.39 -3.34
N GLY A 86 -18.04 12.98 -2.10
CA GLY A 86 -18.99 11.91 -1.77
C GLY A 86 -18.44 10.49 -1.97
N GLY A 87 -17.18 10.35 -2.38
CA GLY A 87 -16.49 9.07 -2.45
C GLY A 87 -15.94 8.59 -1.10
N THR A 88 -15.40 7.39 -1.05
CA THR A 88 -14.83 6.79 0.17
C THR A 88 -13.35 6.50 -0.01
N HIS A 89 -12.53 6.86 0.98
CA HIS A 89 -11.11 6.52 1.04
C HIS A 89 -10.89 5.31 1.96
N LEU A 90 -10.28 4.27 1.41
CA LEU A 90 -9.83 3.08 2.12
C LEU A 90 -8.32 3.14 2.35
N HIS A 91 -7.88 2.79 3.56
CA HIS A 91 -6.48 2.86 3.92
C HIS A 91 -6.07 1.77 4.93
N LEU A 92 -4.94 1.12 4.67
CA LEU A 92 -4.29 0.22 5.62
C LEU A 92 -2.80 0.55 5.65
N VAL A 93 -2.25 0.73 6.86
CA VAL A 93 -0.80 0.88 7.08
C VAL A 93 -0.23 -0.44 7.58
N PHE A 94 1.00 -0.77 7.20
CA PHE A 94 1.68 -1.99 7.62
C PHE A 94 3.19 -1.78 7.89
N SER A 95 3.76 -2.70 8.67
CA SER A 95 5.19 -2.83 8.96
C SER A 95 5.62 -4.24 8.60
N TYR A 96 6.21 -4.41 7.42
CA TYR A 96 6.57 -5.73 6.89
C TYR A 96 7.96 -6.14 7.41
N PRO A 97 8.06 -7.26 8.15
CA PRO A 97 9.32 -7.65 8.78
C PRO A 97 10.37 -8.10 7.75
N THR A 98 11.61 -7.69 7.96
CA THR A 98 12.77 -8.18 7.21
C THR A 98 13.93 -8.49 8.16
N ASN A 99 14.94 -9.21 7.65
CA ASN A 99 16.18 -9.47 8.38
C ASN A 99 17.07 -8.22 8.57
N ARG A 100 16.71 -7.07 7.98
CA ARG A 100 17.46 -5.80 8.03
C ARG A 100 16.62 -4.64 8.58
N GLY A 101 15.55 -4.95 9.31
CA GLY A 101 14.58 -4.00 9.84
C GLY A 101 13.31 -3.92 8.99
N ASP A 102 12.22 -3.46 9.60
CA ASP A 102 10.91 -3.46 8.96
C ASP A 102 10.81 -2.43 7.82
N VAL A 103 10.08 -2.80 6.77
CA VAL A 103 9.65 -1.90 5.71
C VAL A 103 8.25 -1.42 6.03
N LYS A 104 8.09 -0.11 6.20
CA LYS A 104 6.79 0.52 6.42
C LYS A 104 6.09 0.73 5.09
N GLY A 105 4.77 0.63 5.10
CA GLY A 105 4.00 0.89 3.90
C GLY A 105 2.53 1.12 4.16
N ALA A 106 1.82 1.40 3.07
CA ALA A 106 0.38 1.50 3.07
C ALA A 106 -0.20 0.95 1.77
N ILE A 107 -1.43 0.45 1.84
CA ILE A 107 -2.28 0.28 0.66
C ILE A 107 -3.48 1.20 0.80
N ARG A 108 -3.97 1.71 -0.32
CA ARG A 108 -5.13 2.61 -0.35
C ARG A 108 -5.98 2.43 -1.60
N ALA A 109 -7.23 2.84 -1.49
CA ALA A 109 -8.17 2.91 -2.59
C ALA A 109 -9.10 4.11 -2.39
N ASP A 110 -9.34 4.84 -3.48
CA ASP A 110 -10.38 5.84 -3.60
C ASP A 110 -11.55 5.24 -4.38
N LEU A 111 -12.69 5.16 -3.73
CA LEU A 111 -13.95 4.75 -4.33
C LEU A 111 -14.71 6.01 -4.73
N ASP A 112 -15.16 6.05 -5.97
CA ASP A 112 -16.12 7.07 -6.40
C ASP A 112 -17.44 6.89 -5.64
N PRO A 113 -18.25 7.95 -5.46
CA PRO A 113 -19.60 7.79 -4.95
C PRO A 113 -20.33 6.71 -5.76
N ALA A 114 -21.19 5.92 -5.11
CA ALA A 114 -22.13 5.10 -5.86
C ALA A 114 -22.86 6.03 -6.83
N ASP A 115 -22.95 5.65 -8.11
CA ASP A 115 -23.84 6.35 -9.03
C ASP A 115 -25.20 6.40 -8.34
N SER A 116 -25.61 7.60 -7.94
CA SER A 116 -26.96 7.82 -7.46
C SER A 116 -27.82 7.48 -8.66
N ASP A 117 -28.52 6.33 -8.59
CA ASP A 117 -29.56 5.95 -9.54
C ASP A 117 -30.38 7.21 -9.86
N GLN A 118 -30.16 7.78 -11.04
CA GLN A 118 -30.93 8.90 -11.60
C GLN A 118 -32.10 8.35 -12.38
#